data_AF-A0A7J6UHX4-F1
#
_entry.id   AF-A0A7J6UHX4-F1
#
_cell.length_a   1.000
_cell.length_b   1.000
_cell.length_c   1.000
_cell.angle_alpha   90.00
_cell.angle_beta   90.00
_cell.angle_gamma   90.00
#
_symmetry.space_group_name_H-M   'P 1'
#
loop_
_entity.id
_entity.type
_entity.pdbx_description
1 polymer ?
#
loop_
_entity_poly.entity_id
_entity_poly.type
_entity_poly.pdbx_seq_one_letter_code
_entity_poly.pdbx_strand_id
1 'polypeptide(L)'
;MTKQDRAQRGVESDAIIASARKHCACDSDRWCCVVDMDMFYAAVEIRDDPSLNDVPLAVGGDSMISTANYVARKYGVRAAMPGFIARELCRRQGVELRFKPVDMPRYQAASDLFKEAVLPYGPMKMLSLDEAYIDITARVREAATVADDNTTTQVDAEEAAATRLVSRMREEVREKTGGLTCSAGIAKGCFRLAKMGSDINKPNGQFMVPTTREQMLRWLHDLPIRKLHGVGRVSEREL
;
A
#
# COMPACT_ATOMS: atom_id res chain seq x y z
N MET A 1 4.74 39.47 -10.54
CA MET A 1 3.39 39.02 -10.15
C MET A 1 2.79 40.09 -9.25
N THR A 2 1.70 40.72 -9.66
CA THR A 2 1.13 41.88 -8.93
C THR A 2 0.26 41.44 -7.74
N LYS A 3 -0.05 42.34 -6.81
CA LYS A 3 -0.94 42.04 -5.66
C LYS A 3 -2.36 41.66 -6.12
N GLN A 4 -2.84 42.24 -7.22
CA GLN A 4 -4.12 41.91 -7.83
C GLN A 4 -4.12 40.51 -8.44
N ASP A 5 -3.03 40.10 -9.13
CA ASP A 5 -2.90 38.73 -9.65
C ASP A 5 -2.93 37.68 -8.54
N ARG A 6 -2.32 37.97 -7.38
CA ARG A 6 -2.35 37.07 -6.21
C ARG A 6 -3.75 36.96 -5.61
N ALA A 7 -4.47 38.07 -5.49
CA ALA A 7 -5.83 38.08 -4.94
C ALA A 7 -6.80 37.31 -5.84
N GLN A 8 -6.70 37.50 -7.16
CA GLN A 8 -7.57 36.82 -8.12
C GLN A 8 -7.31 35.30 -8.17
N ARG A 9 -6.04 34.87 -8.09
CA ARG A 9 -5.68 33.44 -7.94
C ARG A 9 -6.15 32.84 -6.62
N GLY A 10 -6.20 33.63 -5.55
CA GLY A 10 -6.74 33.21 -4.26
C GLY A 10 -8.23 32.87 -4.33
N VAL A 11 -9.02 33.78 -4.93
CA VAL A 11 -10.46 33.57 -5.14
C VAL A 11 -10.74 32.34 -6.01
N GLU A 12 -9.94 32.14 -7.05
CA GLU A 12 -10.05 30.98 -7.95
C GLU A 12 -9.68 29.66 -7.23
N SER A 13 -8.64 29.68 -6.39
CA SER A 13 -8.28 28.53 -5.54
C SER A 13 -9.38 28.18 -4.54
N ASP A 14 -9.96 29.18 -3.88
CA ASP A 14 -11.04 28.97 -2.90
C ASP A 14 -12.29 28.36 -3.57
N ALA A 15 -12.61 28.79 -4.80
CA ALA A 15 -13.68 28.20 -5.59
C ALA A 15 -13.41 26.73 -5.96
N ILE A 16 -12.18 26.40 -6.34
CA ILE A 16 -11.76 25.01 -6.61
C ILE A 16 -11.85 24.17 -5.33
N ILE A 17 -11.39 24.68 -4.20
CA ILE A 17 -11.48 24.00 -2.89
C ILE A 17 -12.94 23.76 -2.50
N ALA A 18 -13.82 24.75 -2.68
CA ALA A 18 -15.24 24.62 -2.40
C ALA A 18 -15.92 23.56 -3.29
N SER A 19 -15.56 23.52 -4.58
CA SER A 19 -16.04 22.49 -5.51
C SER A 19 -15.55 21.09 -5.14
N ALA A 20 -14.27 20.97 -4.77
CA ALA A 20 -13.67 19.71 -4.32
C ALA A 20 -14.32 19.19 -3.03
N ARG A 21 -14.68 20.08 -2.09
CA ARG A 21 -15.42 19.70 -0.86
C ARG A 21 -16.77 19.06 -1.17
N LYS A 22 -17.50 19.57 -2.18
CA LYS A 22 -18.78 18.98 -2.60
C LYS A 22 -18.62 17.59 -3.21
N HIS A 23 -17.57 17.37 -4.02
CA HIS A 23 -17.27 16.06 -4.60
C HIS A 23 -16.72 15.06 -3.58
N CYS A 24 -15.93 15.50 -2.59
CA CYS A 24 -15.46 14.60 -1.54
C CYS A 24 -16.59 14.12 -0.61
N ALA A 25 -17.64 14.92 -0.44
CA ALA A 25 -18.79 14.57 0.41
C ALA A 25 -19.64 13.41 -0.17
N CYS A 26 -19.58 13.11 -1.47
CA CYS A 26 -20.36 12.02 -2.06
C CYS A 26 -19.70 10.64 -1.97
N ASP A 27 -18.40 10.57 -1.66
CA ASP A 27 -17.64 9.30 -1.53
C ASP A 27 -17.24 9.03 -0.06
N SER A 28 -17.53 9.93 0.88
CA SER A 28 -17.07 9.86 2.28
C SER A 28 -17.62 8.69 3.11
N ASP A 29 -18.62 7.98 2.61
CA ASP A 29 -19.27 6.87 3.31
C ASP A 29 -18.74 5.49 2.94
N ARG A 30 -17.78 5.45 2.02
CA ARG A 30 -17.14 4.22 1.54
C ARG A 30 -15.96 3.82 2.41
N TRP A 31 -15.76 2.53 2.64
CA TRP A 31 -14.53 1.98 3.21
C TRP A 31 -13.66 1.37 2.11
N CYS A 32 -12.51 1.99 1.89
CA CYS A 32 -11.54 1.60 0.88
C CYS A 32 -10.37 0.87 1.55
N CYS A 33 -10.00 -0.30 1.01
CA CYS A 33 -8.80 -1.03 1.39
C CYS A 33 -7.88 -1.18 0.18
N VAL A 34 -6.58 -0.97 0.38
CA VAL A 34 -5.55 -1.35 -0.59
C VAL A 34 -4.65 -2.37 0.06
N VAL A 35 -4.54 -3.54 -0.55
CA VAL A 35 -3.66 -4.63 -0.11
C VAL A 35 -2.53 -4.78 -1.11
N ASP A 36 -1.31 -4.91 -0.61
CA ASP A 36 -0.07 -4.93 -1.39
C ASP A 36 0.87 -6.00 -0.80
N MET A 37 1.21 -7.01 -1.59
CA MET A 37 2.05 -8.13 -1.14
C MET A 37 3.47 -7.67 -0.83
N ASP A 38 4.03 -8.18 0.26
CA ASP A 38 5.36 -7.80 0.70
C ASP A 38 6.43 -8.43 -0.18
N MET A 39 7.25 -7.60 -0.83
CA MET A 39 8.39 -8.02 -1.66
C MET A 39 8.06 -9.17 -2.63
N PHE A 40 6.87 -9.11 -3.26
CA PHE A 40 6.15 -10.25 -3.85
C PHE A 40 7.01 -11.31 -4.55
N TYR A 41 7.69 -10.98 -5.66
CA TYR A 41 8.45 -12.02 -6.39
C TYR A 41 9.57 -12.63 -5.53
N ALA A 42 10.27 -11.82 -4.73
CA ALA A 42 11.30 -12.34 -3.83
C ALA A 42 10.70 -13.21 -2.71
N ALA A 43 9.52 -12.86 -2.19
CA ALA A 43 8.82 -13.67 -1.20
C ALA A 43 8.40 -15.04 -1.78
N VAL A 44 7.98 -15.11 -3.04
CA VAL A 44 7.70 -16.38 -3.73
C VAL A 44 8.96 -17.23 -3.84
N GLU A 45 10.09 -16.66 -4.26
CA GLU A 45 11.37 -17.40 -4.31
C GLU A 45 11.81 -17.90 -2.93
N ILE A 46 11.64 -17.09 -1.88
CA ILE A 46 12.01 -17.45 -0.50
C ILE A 46 11.10 -18.56 0.06
N ARG A 47 9.81 -18.53 -0.25
CA ARG A 47 8.85 -19.57 0.15
C ARG A 47 9.26 -20.93 -0.43
N ASP A 48 9.64 -20.94 -1.70
CA ASP A 48 9.99 -22.18 -2.41
C ASP A 48 11.42 -22.67 -2.08
N ASP A 49 12.32 -21.76 -1.65
CA ASP A 49 13.71 -22.04 -1.28
C ASP A 49 14.06 -21.32 0.05
N PRO A 50 13.79 -21.97 1.21
CA PRO A 50 13.99 -21.37 2.52
C PRO A 50 15.43 -20.96 2.85
N SER A 51 16.42 -21.43 2.08
CA SER A 51 17.82 -20.99 2.22
C SER A 51 18.02 -19.50 1.93
N LEU A 52 17.02 -18.86 1.30
CA LEU A 52 17.04 -17.46 0.89
C LEU A 52 16.50 -16.47 1.94
N ASN A 53 15.98 -16.95 3.08
CA ASN A 53 15.30 -16.10 4.09
C ASN A 53 16.18 -14.95 4.58
N ASP A 54 17.44 -15.26 4.94
CA ASP A 54 18.32 -14.32 5.65
C ASP A 54 19.44 -13.74 4.76
N VAL A 55 19.37 -13.93 3.45
CA VAL A 55 20.38 -13.45 2.51
C VAL A 55 19.86 -12.28 1.67
N PRO A 56 20.72 -11.33 1.25
CA PRO A 56 20.32 -10.33 0.27
C PRO A 56 19.90 -11.02 -1.05
N LEU A 57 18.64 -10.84 -1.45
CA LEU A 57 18.07 -11.43 -2.65
C LEU A 57 17.46 -10.36 -3.55
N ALA A 58 17.72 -10.47 -4.85
CA ALA A 58 17.05 -9.76 -5.92
C ALA A 58 16.47 -10.73 -6.96
N VAL A 59 15.28 -10.43 -7.46
CA VAL A 59 14.69 -11.10 -8.62
C VAL A 59 14.90 -10.22 -9.85
N GLY A 60 15.44 -10.79 -10.92
CA GLY A 60 15.83 -10.08 -12.13
C GLY A 60 17.17 -10.58 -12.66
N GLY A 61 17.96 -9.67 -13.21
CA GLY A 61 19.32 -9.98 -13.66
C GLY A 61 20.25 -8.79 -13.55
N ASP A 62 21.47 -8.92 -14.10
CA ASP A 62 22.47 -7.86 -14.04
C ASP A 62 22.02 -6.56 -14.74
N SER A 63 21.16 -6.66 -15.75
CA SER A 63 20.63 -5.49 -16.46
C SER A 63 19.59 -4.72 -15.64
N MET A 64 18.67 -5.41 -14.96
CA MET A 64 17.58 -4.77 -14.23
C MET A 64 16.99 -5.70 -13.15
N ILE A 65 16.70 -5.11 -11.99
CA ILE A 65 16.02 -5.77 -10.88
C ILE A 65 14.52 -5.47 -10.93
N SER A 66 13.71 -6.53 -10.86
CA SER A 66 12.25 -6.45 -10.75
C SER A 66 11.82 -6.20 -9.30
N THR A 67 12.36 -6.97 -8.35
CA THR A 67 12.13 -6.74 -6.92
C THR A 67 13.33 -7.20 -6.09
N ALA A 68 13.41 -6.72 -4.86
CA ALA A 68 14.43 -7.12 -3.90
C ALA A 68 13.78 -7.39 -2.54
N ASN A 69 14.29 -8.38 -1.81
CA ASN A 69 13.81 -8.68 -0.47
C ASN A 69 14.21 -7.58 0.54
N TYR A 70 13.57 -7.56 1.70
CA TYR A 70 13.85 -6.54 2.71
C TYR A 70 15.29 -6.59 3.24
N VAL A 71 15.95 -7.76 3.22
CA VAL A 71 17.38 -7.90 3.55
C VAL A 71 18.24 -7.10 2.58
N ALA A 72 18.05 -7.27 1.26
CA ALA A 72 18.77 -6.53 0.23
C ALA A 72 18.49 -5.01 0.27
N ARG A 73 17.24 -4.62 0.60
CA ARG A 73 16.85 -3.20 0.71
C ARG A 73 17.63 -2.43 1.78
N LYS A 74 18.10 -3.09 2.84
CA LYS A 74 18.96 -2.48 3.86
C LYS A 74 20.29 -1.97 3.28
N TYR A 75 20.79 -2.62 2.22
CA TYR A 75 22.01 -2.25 1.53
C TYR A 75 21.78 -1.23 0.40
N GLY A 76 20.55 -0.74 0.25
CA GLY A 76 20.17 0.23 -0.79
C GLY A 76 19.72 -0.40 -2.11
N VAL A 77 19.66 -1.74 -2.21
CA VAL A 77 19.14 -2.44 -3.40
C VAL A 77 17.64 -2.20 -3.53
N ARG A 78 17.18 -1.79 -4.71
CA ARG A 78 15.75 -1.50 -4.96
C ARG A 78 15.31 -2.02 -6.33
N ALA A 79 14.00 -2.16 -6.52
CA ALA A 79 13.41 -2.38 -7.82
C ALA A 79 13.79 -1.25 -8.80
N ALA A 80 13.82 -1.57 -10.10
CA ALA A 80 14.25 -0.70 -11.18
C ALA A 80 15.72 -0.19 -11.07
N MET A 81 16.55 -0.88 -10.29
CA MET A 81 18.00 -0.67 -10.24
C MET A 81 18.70 -1.67 -11.17
N PRO A 82 19.74 -1.27 -11.93
CA PRO A 82 20.59 -2.23 -12.63
C PRO A 82 21.27 -3.20 -11.65
N GLY A 83 21.21 -4.50 -11.95
CA GLY A 83 21.73 -5.54 -11.06
C GLY A 83 23.23 -5.44 -10.80
N PHE A 84 24.03 -5.01 -11.78
CA PHE A 84 25.47 -4.79 -11.57
C PHE A 84 25.76 -3.69 -10.54
N ILE A 85 24.94 -2.65 -10.46
CA ILE A 85 25.04 -1.60 -9.44
C ILE A 85 24.67 -2.16 -8.08
N ALA A 86 23.57 -2.91 -7.99
CA ALA A 86 23.13 -3.53 -6.76
C ALA A 86 24.17 -4.51 -6.18
N ARG A 87 24.82 -5.29 -7.05
CA ARG A 87 25.91 -6.19 -6.67
C ARG A 87 27.08 -5.43 -6.07
N GLU A 88 27.46 -4.31 -6.67
CA GLU A 88 28.52 -3.45 -6.17
C GLU A 88 28.17 -2.80 -4.82
N LEU A 89 26.92 -2.38 -4.61
CA LEU A 89 26.45 -1.84 -3.33
C LEU A 89 26.59 -2.85 -2.18
N CYS A 90 26.23 -4.10 -2.44
CA CYS A 90 26.39 -5.20 -1.49
C CYS A 90 27.87 -5.55 -1.27
N ARG A 91 28.67 -5.66 -2.35
CA ARG A 91 30.11 -6.00 -2.27
C ARG A 91 30.90 -5.01 -1.43
N ARG A 92 30.63 -3.71 -1.55
CA ARG A 92 31.27 -2.65 -0.74
C ARG A 92 31.00 -2.78 0.76
N GLN A 93 29.93 -3.48 1.12
CA GLN A 93 29.53 -3.74 2.51
C GLN A 93 29.86 -5.16 2.96
N GLY A 94 30.64 -5.91 2.15
CA GLY A 94 31.11 -7.25 2.51
C GLY A 94 30.07 -8.35 2.39
N VAL A 95 28.95 -8.11 1.68
CA VAL A 95 27.87 -9.10 1.52
C VAL A 95 27.65 -9.46 0.06
N GLU A 96 27.29 -10.72 -0.18
CA GLU A 96 26.94 -11.21 -1.52
C GLU A 96 25.45 -10.97 -1.82
N LEU A 97 25.14 -10.48 -3.01
CA LEU A 97 23.77 -10.37 -3.51
C LEU A 97 23.42 -11.59 -4.36
N ARG A 98 22.40 -12.34 -3.93
CA ARG A 98 21.84 -13.47 -4.69
C ARG A 98 20.84 -12.97 -5.72
N PHE A 99 20.88 -13.57 -6.91
CA PHE A 99 19.95 -13.30 -7.99
C PHE A 99 19.12 -14.54 -8.30
N LYS A 100 17.82 -14.35 -8.50
CA LYS A 100 16.92 -15.35 -9.12
C LYS A 100 16.34 -14.76 -10.42
N PRO A 101 16.23 -15.55 -11.49
CA PRO A 101 15.57 -15.10 -12.71
C PRO A 101 14.08 -14.85 -12.46
N VAL A 102 13.46 -14.03 -13.30
CA VAL A 102 12.01 -13.80 -13.27
C VAL A 102 11.28 -15.05 -13.74
N ASP A 103 10.31 -15.51 -12.95
CA ASP A 103 9.42 -16.62 -13.28
C ASP A 103 7.94 -16.19 -13.20
N MET A 104 7.45 -15.62 -14.31
CA MET A 104 6.09 -15.09 -14.38
C MET A 104 5.00 -16.14 -14.12
N PRO A 105 5.08 -17.38 -14.64
CA PRO A 105 4.09 -18.41 -14.32
C PRO A 105 3.93 -18.67 -12.82
N ARG A 106 5.03 -18.78 -12.06
CA ARG A 106 4.96 -18.94 -10.60
C ARG A 106 4.34 -17.75 -9.90
N TYR A 107 4.70 -16.53 -10.33
CA TYR A 107 4.15 -15.30 -9.74
C TYR A 107 2.67 -15.12 -10.06
N GLN A 108 2.23 -15.52 -11.25
CA GLN A 108 0.81 -15.53 -11.61
C GLN A 108 0.02 -16.50 -10.75
N ALA A 109 0.52 -17.74 -10.56
CA ALA A 109 -0.16 -18.72 -9.70
C ALA A 109 -0.28 -18.24 -8.24
N ALA A 110 0.75 -17.59 -7.70
CA ALA A 110 0.69 -16.98 -6.36
C ALA A 110 -0.29 -15.79 -6.30
N SER A 111 -0.38 -14.99 -7.37
CA SER A 111 -1.32 -13.88 -7.51
C SER A 111 -2.76 -14.35 -7.60
N ASP A 112 -3.02 -15.48 -8.26
CA ASP A 112 -4.35 -16.08 -8.35
C ASP A 112 -4.83 -16.51 -6.96
N LEU A 113 -3.98 -17.15 -6.16
CA LEU A 113 -4.27 -17.49 -4.75
C LEU A 113 -4.51 -16.25 -3.88
N PHE A 114 -3.70 -15.20 -4.07
CA PHE A 114 -3.91 -13.91 -3.40
C PHE A 114 -5.28 -13.32 -3.77
N LYS A 115 -5.62 -13.30 -5.07
CA LYS A 115 -6.90 -12.82 -5.59
C LYS A 115 -8.07 -13.60 -5.01
N GLU A 116 -7.98 -14.92 -4.92
CA GLU A 116 -8.99 -15.79 -4.31
C GLU A 116 -9.15 -15.56 -2.80
N ALA A 117 -8.11 -15.13 -2.10
CA ALA A 117 -8.17 -14.76 -0.69
C ALA A 117 -8.90 -13.42 -0.50
N VAL A 118 -8.67 -12.45 -1.37
CA VAL A 118 -9.24 -11.10 -1.23
C VAL A 118 -10.63 -10.94 -1.83
N LEU A 119 -10.99 -11.74 -2.86
CA LEU A 119 -12.27 -11.66 -3.58
C LEU A 119 -13.51 -11.67 -2.66
N PRO A 120 -13.57 -12.47 -1.58
CA PRO A 120 -14.74 -12.49 -0.71
C PRO A 120 -15.01 -11.15 -0.05
N TYR A 121 -14.01 -10.30 0.19
CA TYR A 121 -14.15 -9.13 1.05
C TYR A 121 -14.91 -7.94 0.43
N GLY A 122 -15.08 -7.94 -0.89
CA GLY A 122 -15.92 -6.98 -1.58
C GLY A 122 -15.53 -6.75 -3.04
N PRO A 123 -16.25 -5.86 -3.74
CA PRO A 123 -15.88 -5.45 -5.10
C PRO A 123 -14.44 -4.98 -5.16
N MET A 124 -13.64 -5.52 -6.08
CA MET A 124 -12.22 -5.23 -6.15
C MET A 124 -11.69 -5.04 -7.57
N LYS A 125 -10.53 -4.38 -7.65
CA LYS A 125 -9.72 -4.24 -8.85
C LYS A 125 -8.27 -4.60 -8.54
N MET A 126 -7.72 -5.55 -9.31
CA MET A 126 -6.28 -5.81 -9.32
C MET A 126 -5.60 -4.71 -10.14
N LEU A 127 -4.56 -4.09 -9.57
CA LEU A 127 -3.73 -3.08 -10.25
C LEU A 127 -2.43 -3.70 -10.80
N SER A 128 -1.93 -4.72 -10.12
CA SER A 128 -0.79 -5.54 -10.50
C SER A 128 -1.03 -6.98 -10.03
N LEU A 129 -0.01 -7.84 -10.10
CA LEU A 129 -0.09 -9.19 -9.53
C LEU A 129 -0.17 -9.19 -8.00
N ASP A 130 0.38 -8.17 -7.35
CA ASP A 130 0.51 -8.07 -5.90
C ASP A 130 -0.35 -6.98 -5.24
N GLU A 131 -1.05 -6.15 -6.02
CA GLU A 131 -1.78 -5.00 -5.50
C GLU A 131 -3.28 -5.06 -5.88
N ALA A 132 -4.14 -4.96 -4.86
CA ALA A 132 -5.59 -5.00 -5.00
C ALA A 132 -6.27 -3.83 -4.28
N TYR A 133 -7.25 -3.23 -4.94
CA TYR A 133 -8.08 -2.12 -4.43
C TYR A 133 -9.47 -2.68 -4.17
N ILE A 134 -9.90 -2.68 -2.92
CA ILE A 134 -11.08 -3.41 -2.47
C ILE A 134 -12.03 -2.45 -1.75
N ASP A 135 -13.30 -2.47 -2.16
CA ASP A 135 -14.39 -1.83 -1.44
C ASP A 135 -14.92 -2.75 -0.35
N ILE A 136 -14.56 -2.47 0.90
CA ILE A 136 -14.96 -3.30 2.04
C ILE A 136 -16.21 -2.76 2.76
N THR A 137 -16.88 -1.74 2.21
CA THR A 137 -17.98 -1.01 2.86
C THR A 137 -19.08 -1.92 3.40
N ALA A 138 -19.57 -2.85 2.57
CA ALA A 138 -20.65 -3.74 2.96
C ALA A 138 -20.26 -4.64 4.15
N ARG A 139 -19.03 -5.16 4.15
CA ARG A 139 -18.52 -6.06 5.20
C ARG A 139 -18.16 -5.34 6.48
N VAL A 140 -17.69 -4.10 6.38
CA VAL A 140 -17.47 -3.25 7.55
C VAL A 140 -18.80 -2.98 8.26
N ARG A 141 -19.84 -2.59 7.53
CA ARG A 141 -21.16 -2.30 8.11
C ARG A 141 -21.81 -3.53 8.74
N GLU A 142 -21.75 -4.67 8.06
CA GLU A 142 -22.22 -5.95 8.61
C GLU A 142 -21.49 -6.33 9.90
N ALA A 143 -20.15 -6.20 9.93
CA ALA A 143 -19.36 -6.52 11.10
C ALA A 143 -19.50 -5.49 12.24
N ALA A 144 -19.91 -4.25 11.94
CA ALA A 144 -20.15 -3.20 12.92
C ALA A 144 -21.49 -3.41 13.66
N THR A 145 -22.50 -4.00 13.02
CA THR A 145 -23.81 -4.27 13.64
C THR A 145 -23.79 -5.34 14.73
N VAL A 146 -22.71 -6.12 14.83
CA VAL A 146 -22.54 -7.23 15.81
C VAL A 146 -21.88 -6.76 17.11
N ALA A 147 -21.47 -5.49 17.20
CA ALA A 147 -20.84 -4.95 18.40
C ALA A 147 -21.88 -4.53 19.46
N ASP A 148 -22.21 -5.44 20.37
CA ASP A 148 -22.99 -5.19 21.58
C ASP A 148 -22.16 -4.40 22.62
N ASP A 149 -22.14 -3.07 22.54
CA ASP A 149 -22.01 -2.26 23.77
C ASP A 149 -22.35 -0.77 23.59
N ASN A 150 -23.11 -0.24 24.54
CA ASN A 150 -23.90 1.00 24.45
C ASN A 150 -23.09 2.30 24.70
N THR A 151 -21.81 2.37 24.31
CA THR A 151 -20.92 3.50 24.64
C THR A 151 -20.04 4.01 23.48
N THR A 152 -20.15 3.41 22.29
CA THR A 152 -19.23 3.66 21.16
C THR A 152 -19.98 4.31 20.00
N THR A 153 -19.42 5.35 19.36
CA THR A 153 -20.09 5.95 18.18
C THR A 153 -20.10 4.96 17.02
N GLN A 154 -21.06 5.07 16.09
CA GLN A 154 -21.12 4.20 14.92
C GLN A 154 -19.82 4.21 14.10
N VAL A 155 -19.13 5.36 14.05
CA VAL A 155 -17.86 5.51 13.33
C VAL A 155 -16.76 4.69 13.98
N ASP A 156 -16.65 4.73 15.32
CA ASP A 156 -15.66 3.95 16.06
C ASP A 156 -15.91 2.43 15.91
N ALA A 157 -17.18 2.01 15.86
CA ALA A 157 -17.55 0.63 15.61
C ALA A 157 -17.14 0.16 14.20
N GLU A 158 -17.37 0.99 13.18
CA GLU A 158 -16.95 0.72 11.80
C GLU A 158 -15.42 0.69 11.66
N GLU A 159 -14.68 1.59 12.30
CA GLU A 159 -13.21 1.59 12.31
C GLU A 159 -12.64 0.30 12.90
N ALA A 160 -13.18 -0.12 14.05
CA ALA A 160 -12.78 -1.35 14.71
C ALA A 160 -13.12 -2.57 13.85
N ALA A 161 -14.31 -2.58 13.23
CA ALA A 161 -14.73 -3.64 12.31
C ALA A 161 -13.82 -3.72 11.08
N ALA A 162 -13.51 -2.59 10.43
CA ALA A 162 -12.63 -2.52 9.27
C ALA A 162 -11.21 -3.01 9.61
N THR A 163 -10.68 -2.60 10.76
CA THR A 163 -9.37 -3.06 11.23
C THR A 163 -9.33 -4.57 11.39
N ARG A 164 -10.30 -5.16 12.11
CA ARG A 164 -10.41 -6.62 12.29
C ARG A 164 -10.60 -7.36 10.97
N LEU A 165 -11.44 -6.82 10.09
CA LEU A 165 -11.73 -7.42 8.79
C LEU A 165 -10.46 -7.52 7.93
N VAL A 166 -9.67 -6.45 7.87
CA VAL A 166 -8.42 -6.43 7.10
C VAL A 166 -7.34 -7.30 7.76
N SER A 167 -7.30 -7.40 9.09
CA SER A 167 -6.39 -8.34 9.76
C SER A 167 -6.72 -9.79 9.39
N ARG A 168 -8.01 -10.16 9.38
CA ARG A 168 -8.44 -11.49 8.91
C ARG A 168 -8.08 -11.73 7.44
N MET A 169 -8.33 -10.74 6.58
CA MET A 169 -7.98 -10.83 5.15
C MET A 169 -6.50 -11.12 4.95
N ARG A 170 -5.62 -10.44 5.70
CA ARG A 170 -4.17 -10.64 5.60
C ARG A 170 -3.75 -12.03 6.07
N GLU A 171 -4.38 -12.57 7.11
CA GLU A 171 -4.11 -13.94 7.55
C GLU A 171 -4.62 -14.97 6.52
N GLU A 172 -5.82 -14.79 5.95
CA GLU A 172 -6.32 -15.66 4.87
C GLU A 172 -5.41 -15.63 3.64
N VAL A 173 -4.88 -14.45 3.26
CA VAL A 173 -3.88 -14.35 2.20
C VAL A 173 -2.65 -15.18 2.55
N ARG A 174 -2.14 -15.05 3.78
CA ARG A 174 -0.98 -15.81 4.25
C ARG A 174 -1.22 -17.31 4.21
N GLU A 175 -2.35 -17.77 4.72
CA GLU A 175 -2.73 -19.19 4.73
C GLU A 175 -2.84 -19.73 3.30
N LYS A 176 -3.62 -19.08 2.43
CA LYS A 176 -3.87 -19.56 1.06
C LYS A 176 -2.63 -19.53 0.17
N THR A 177 -1.73 -18.58 0.36
CA THR A 177 -0.53 -18.44 -0.47
C THR A 177 0.65 -19.28 0.03
N GLY A 178 0.48 -20.04 1.11
CA GLY A 178 1.54 -20.85 1.70
C GLY A 178 2.59 -20.03 2.45
N GLY A 179 2.20 -18.91 3.06
CA GLY A 179 3.03 -18.11 3.95
C GLY A 179 3.46 -16.74 3.44
N LEU A 180 2.99 -16.29 2.27
CA LEU A 180 3.33 -14.95 1.77
C LEU A 180 2.59 -13.87 2.58
N THR A 181 3.28 -12.82 2.98
CA THR A 181 2.67 -11.73 3.74
C THR A 181 2.25 -10.57 2.83
N CYS A 182 1.27 -9.80 3.30
CA CYS A 182 0.88 -8.56 2.66
C CYS A 182 0.67 -7.45 3.70
N SER A 183 0.82 -6.22 3.22
CA SER A 183 0.51 -5.02 3.98
C SER A 183 -0.72 -4.34 3.41
N ALA A 184 -1.46 -3.63 4.27
CA ALA A 184 -2.74 -3.06 3.89
C ALA A 184 -2.95 -1.64 4.42
N GLY A 185 -3.60 -0.80 3.63
CA GLY A 185 -4.03 0.52 4.05
C GLY A 185 -5.54 0.63 3.97
N ILE A 186 -6.13 1.22 4.99
CA ILE A 186 -7.57 1.34 5.16
C ILE A 186 -7.89 2.83 5.23
N ALA A 187 -8.85 3.30 4.44
CA ALA A 187 -9.27 4.70 4.48
C ALA A 187 -10.75 4.84 4.17
N LYS A 188 -11.38 5.86 4.76
CA LYS A 188 -12.74 6.24 4.44
C LYS A 188 -12.76 7.15 3.21
N GLY A 189 -13.56 6.78 2.21
CA GLY A 189 -13.90 7.57 1.03
C GLY A 189 -12.78 7.88 0.04
N CYS A 190 -11.61 7.24 0.16
CA CYS A 190 -10.53 7.50 -0.77
C CYS A 190 -9.52 6.35 -0.89
N PHE A 191 -9.47 5.72 -2.07
CA PHE A 191 -8.43 4.73 -2.38
C PHE A 191 -7.01 5.31 -2.43
N ARG A 192 -6.84 6.59 -2.77
CA ARG A 192 -5.51 7.23 -2.76
C ARG A 192 -4.94 7.30 -1.35
N LEU A 193 -5.79 7.60 -0.36
CA LEU A 193 -5.40 7.58 1.05
C LEU A 193 -5.11 6.15 1.53
N ALA A 194 -5.96 5.19 1.16
CA ALA A 194 -5.72 3.78 1.47
C ALA A 194 -4.38 3.29 0.89
N LYS A 195 -4.04 3.66 -0.36
CA LYS A 195 -2.74 3.33 -0.95
C LYS A 195 -1.57 3.93 -0.17
N MET A 196 -1.70 5.17 0.30
CA MET A 196 -0.67 5.78 1.13
C MET A 196 -0.50 5.04 2.45
N GLY A 197 -1.62 4.62 3.06
CA GLY A 197 -1.63 3.82 4.28
C GLY A 197 -0.93 2.46 4.13
N SER A 198 -1.08 1.79 2.98
CA SER A 198 -0.52 0.44 2.79
C SER A 198 1.00 0.40 2.80
N ASP A 199 1.67 1.53 2.59
CA ASP A 199 3.13 1.64 2.63
C ASP A 199 3.70 2.04 4.01
N ILE A 200 2.86 2.45 4.98
CA ILE A 200 3.33 2.99 6.27
C ILE A 200 3.91 1.91 7.16
N ASN A 201 3.17 0.83 7.36
CA ASN A 201 3.53 -0.26 8.28
C ASN A 201 4.13 -1.48 7.55
N LYS A 202 4.73 -1.28 6.37
CA LYS A 202 5.46 -2.36 5.70
C LYS A 202 6.72 -2.73 6.49
N PRO A 203 7.07 -4.03 6.62
CA PRO A 203 6.36 -5.20 6.09
C PRO A 203 5.31 -5.78 7.02
N ASN A 204 4.40 -6.59 6.46
CA ASN A 204 3.39 -7.37 7.17
C ASN A 204 2.62 -6.58 8.23
N GLY A 205 2.21 -5.36 7.87
CA GLY A 205 1.44 -4.48 8.75
C GLY A 205 0.22 -3.89 8.06
N GLN A 206 -0.65 -3.27 8.83
CA GLN A 206 -1.75 -2.50 8.29
C GLN A 206 -1.84 -1.12 8.95
N PHE A 207 -2.41 -0.15 8.24
CA PHE A 207 -2.58 1.20 8.74
C PHE A 207 -3.98 1.72 8.40
N MET A 208 -4.69 2.21 9.42
CA MET A 208 -5.94 2.96 9.25
C MET A 208 -5.61 4.45 9.12
N VAL A 209 -5.96 5.03 7.97
CA VAL A 209 -5.86 6.47 7.77
C VAL A 209 -6.84 7.17 8.69
N PRO A 210 -6.45 8.27 9.36
CA PRO A 210 -7.36 8.99 10.24
C PRO A 210 -8.64 9.42 9.52
N THR A 211 -9.78 9.21 10.18
CA THR A 211 -11.12 9.45 9.61
C THR A 211 -11.64 10.85 9.93
N THR A 212 -11.25 11.41 11.08
CA THR A 212 -11.61 12.79 11.45
C THR A 212 -10.79 13.79 10.65
N ARG A 213 -11.42 14.92 10.31
CA ARG A 213 -10.79 15.98 9.51
C ARG A 213 -9.54 16.52 10.19
N GLU A 214 -9.60 16.76 11.50
CA GLU A 214 -8.51 17.34 12.28
C GLU A 214 -7.31 16.42 12.36
N GLN A 215 -7.52 15.11 12.54
CA GLN A 215 -6.42 14.14 12.53
C GLN A 215 -5.88 13.93 11.12
N MET A 216 -6.74 13.90 10.10
CA MET A 216 -6.33 13.76 8.70
C MET A 216 -5.46 14.94 8.26
N LEU A 217 -5.83 16.18 8.60
CA LEU A 217 -5.03 17.37 8.27
C LEU A 217 -3.67 17.35 8.96
N ARG A 218 -3.61 16.92 10.23
CA ARG A 218 -2.33 16.76 10.94
C ARG A 218 -1.45 15.70 10.28
N TRP A 219 -2.04 14.56 9.95
CA TRP A 219 -1.31 13.48 9.28
C TRP A 219 -0.79 13.90 7.89
N LEU A 220 -1.59 14.63 7.11
CA LEU A 220 -1.17 15.14 5.80
C LEU A 220 -0.10 16.25 5.89
N HIS A 221 -0.11 17.06 6.95
CA HIS A 221 0.86 18.14 7.14
C HIS A 221 2.29 17.61 7.26
N ASP A 222 2.48 16.50 7.96
CA ASP A 222 3.81 15.95 8.24
C ASP A 222 4.31 14.98 7.14
N LEU A 223 3.48 14.70 6.13
CA LEU A 223 3.82 13.75 5.07
C LEU A 223 4.67 14.39 3.96
N PRO A 224 5.83 13.80 3.61
CA PRO A 224 6.59 14.24 2.45
C PRO A 224 5.75 14.14 1.19
N ILE A 225 5.79 15.17 0.33
CA ILE A 225 4.97 15.24 -0.88
C ILE A 225 5.16 14.03 -1.81
N ARG A 226 6.36 13.43 -1.81
CA ARG A 226 6.70 12.22 -2.56
C ARG A 226 5.92 10.97 -2.17
N LYS A 227 5.29 10.98 -0.98
CA LYS A 227 4.41 9.92 -0.52
C LYS A 227 3.01 10.02 -1.11
N LEU A 228 2.63 11.15 -1.70
CA LEU A 228 1.37 11.27 -2.42
C LEU A 228 1.40 10.42 -3.68
N HIS A 229 0.40 9.55 -3.83
CA HIS A 229 0.24 8.75 -5.02
C HIS A 229 0.10 9.66 -6.26
N GLY A 230 0.95 9.43 -7.27
CA GLY A 230 1.04 10.23 -8.49
C GLY A 230 2.14 11.28 -8.50
N VAL A 231 2.77 11.60 -7.37
CA VAL A 231 3.92 12.53 -7.31
C VAL A 231 5.22 11.75 -7.48
N GLY A 232 5.80 11.81 -8.68
CA GLY A 232 7.10 11.21 -9.01
C GLY A 232 8.29 12.12 -8.66
N ARG A 233 9.52 11.65 -8.92
CA ARG A 233 10.77 12.43 -8.66
C ARG A 233 10.81 13.76 -9.41
N VAL A 234 10.22 13.81 -10.62
CA VAL A 234 10.20 15.02 -11.45
C VAL A 234 9.29 16.06 -10.80
N SER A 235 8.02 15.70 -10.54
CA SER A 235 7.06 16.60 -9.90
C SER A 235 7.49 17.01 -8.49
N GLU A 236 8.10 16.11 -7.71
CA GLU A 236 8.66 16.45 -6.39
C GLU A 236 9.74 17.54 -6.47
N ARG A 237 10.53 17.57 -7.54
CA ARG A 237 11.58 18.60 -7.71
C ARG A 237 11.00 19.97 -8.09
N GLU A 238 9.82 19.99 -8.68
CA GLU A 238 9.16 21.21 -9.16
C GLU A 238 8.29 21.89 -8.09
N LEU A 239 7.88 21.14 -7.06
CA LEU A 239 6.99 21.58 -5.98
C LEU A 239 7.78 22.03 -4.74
#